data_AF-A0A402ARM6-F1
#
_entry.id   AF-A0A402ARM6-F1
#
_cell.length_a   1.000
_cell.length_b   1.000
_cell.length_c   1.000
_cell.angle_alpha   90.00
_cell.angle_beta   90.00
_cell.angle_gamma   90.00
#
_symmetry.space_group_name_H-M   'P 1'
#
loop_
_entity.id
_entity.type
_entity.pdbx_description
1 polymer ?
#
loop_
_entity_poly.entity_id
_entity_poly.type
_entity_poly.pdbx_seq_one_letter_code
_entity_poly.pdbx_strand_id
1 'polypeptide(L)'
;MLGSQYRVDHNWPQDGEIDILEDVNGLSSVFGTLHCGVDPGGPCNETTGIGSGQHACPGCQTSFHTYSMIVDRSVSPEQIRWYLDGVNYFTVNANQVDPTTWSNAVDHGFFIIFDLAMGGGFPGAFGGGPTSATQSGASMLVDNVQVSVAGGSSGGSTPTPVPPTPTPTPGSDFTQSASSVGTNQAQLSFQPNGWTAGYVIAHYTVAGGGQQNVNMTYNSGTSRWEYTVGGLSSGQAINYSFTYQKNGLQYDTGSYSYTFGSAPTPTPTPIPNGGFAQAVNSTGSNQAQFTFQPSGWTAGYVIVHYTVAGGGQQNVNMTYNSGTSRWEYTASGVNPGNTVNYSFTYQKGGLQYDTGSYSWVHP
;
A
#
# COMPACT_ATOMS: atom_id res chain seq x y z
N MET A 1 -9.85 -9.85 -3.29
CA MET A 1 -8.38 -9.59 -3.34
C MET A 1 -7.88 -10.07 -4.68
N LEU A 2 -6.98 -9.34 -5.32
CA LEU A 2 -6.66 -9.54 -6.73
C LEU A 2 -5.20 -9.94 -6.91
N GLY A 3 -4.92 -10.84 -7.86
CA GLY A 3 -3.57 -11.31 -8.16
C GLY A 3 -2.64 -10.15 -8.49
N SER A 4 -1.42 -10.18 -7.95
CA SER A 4 -0.47 -9.07 -8.10
C SER A 4 -0.11 -8.77 -9.55
N GLN A 5 -0.23 -9.77 -10.42
CA GLN A 5 0.08 -9.67 -11.83
C GLN A 5 -0.83 -8.67 -12.57
N TYR A 6 -2.10 -8.55 -12.14
CA TYR A 6 -3.07 -7.59 -12.69
C TYR A 6 -2.58 -6.13 -12.64
N ARG A 7 -1.67 -5.79 -11.71
CA ARG A 7 -1.07 -4.44 -11.64
C ARG A 7 -0.17 -4.10 -12.83
N VAL A 8 0.19 -5.10 -13.63
CA VAL A 8 1.12 -4.97 -14.75
C VAL A 8 0.41 -5.20 -16.07
N ASP A 9 -0.41 -6.24 -16.17
CA ASP A 9 -0.98 -6.68 -17.45
C ASP A 9 -2.48 -6.48 -17.59
N HIS A 10 -3.19 -6.23 -16.47
CA HIS A 10 -4.63 -6.04 -16.41
C HIS A 10 -5.45 -7.24 -16.93
N ASN A 11 -4.93 -8.47 -16.77
CA ASN A 11 -5.52 -9.69 -17.33
C ASN A 11 -6.52 -10.37 -16.39
N TRP A 12 -7.56 -9.65 -16.00
CA TRP A 12 -8.69 -10.27 -15.31
C TRP A 12 -9.52 -11.15 -16.26
N PRO A 13 -10.00 -12.34 -15.85
CA PRO A 13 -9.88 -12.98 -14.53
C PRO A 13 -8.68 -13.94 -14.43
N GLN A 14 -7.82 -14.00 -15.45
CA GLN A 14 -6.70 -14.94 -15.52
C GLN A 14 -5.74 -14.81 -14.33
N ASP A 15 -5.49 -13.58 -13.87
CA ASP A 15 -4.62 -13.29 -12.71
C ASP A 15 -5.21 -13.72 -11.36
N GLY A 16 -6.45 -14.19 -11.33
CA GLY A 16 -7.13 -14.66 -10.14
C GLY A 16 -7.65 -13.54 -9.23
N GLU A 17 -8.92 -13.65 -8.86
CA GLU A 17 -9.53 -12.82 -7.82
C GLU A 17 -10.19 -13.71 -6.76
N ILE A 18 -9.90 -13.45 -5.50
CA ILE A 18 -10.47 -14.16 -4.36
C ILE A 18 -11.28 -13.17 -3.54
N ASP A 19 -12.59 -13.22 -3.65
CA ASP A 19 -13.50 -12.39 -2.88
C ASP A 19 -13.71 -13.00 -1.52
N ILE A 20 -13.12 -12.36 -0.51
CA ILE A 20 -13.19 -12.83 0.89
C ILE A 20 -14.56 -12.50 1.48
N LEU A 21 -15.09 -11.34 1.12
CA LEU A 21 -16.35 -10.78 1.59
C LEU A 21 -16.94 -9.92 0.47
N GLU A 22 -18.14 -10.30 0.02
CA GLU A 22 -19.07 -9.39 -0.63
C GLU A 22 -20.43 -9.44 0.11
N ASP A 23 -21.10 -8.31 0.21
CA ASP A 23 -22.50 -8.15 0.63
C ASP A 23 -23.13 -7.09 -0.29
N VAL A 24 -24.40 -7.27 -0.63
CA VAL A 24 -25.17 -6.31 -1.41
C VAL A 24 -26.46 -5.98 -0.69
N ASN A 25 -26.93 -4.75 -0.88
CA ASN A 25 -28.25 -4.28 -0.42
C ASN A 25 -28.50 -4.41 1.10
N GLY A 26 -27.46 -4.61 1.91
CA GLY A 26 -27.58 -4.74 3.36
C GLY A 26 -28.33 -6.02 3.78
N LEU A 27 -28.15 -7.10 3.02
CA LEU A 27 -28.94 -8.33 3.16
C LEU A 27 -28.60 -9.16 4.41
N SER A 28 -27.63 -8.74 5.24
CA SER A 28 -27.08 -9.55 6.33
C SER A 28 -26.61 -10.90 5.82
N SER A 29 -25.78 -10.87 4.78
CA SER A 29 -25.25 -12.07 4.13
C SER A 29 -23.78 -11.92 3.79
N VAL A 30 -23.15 -13.03 3.44
CA VAL A 30 -21.79 -13.05 2.92
C VAL A 30 -21.73 -13.93 1.67
N PHE A 31 -20.93 -13.50 0.71
CA PHE A 31 -20.53 -14.26 -0.45
C PHE A 31 -19.01 -14.38 -0.45
N GLY A 32 -18.50 -15.56 -0.81
CA GLY A 32 -17.09 -15.77 -1.11
C GLY A 32 -16.94 -16.41 -2.48
N THR A 33 -16.02 -15.91 -3.29
CA THR A 33 -15.92 -16.26 -4.72
C THR A 33 -14.47 -16.38 -5.15
N LEU A 34 -14.18 -17.33 -6.04
CA LEU A 34 -12.95 -17.34 -6.83
C LEU A 34 -13.30 -17.02 -8.28
N HIS A 35 -12.72 -15.95 -8.83
CA HIS A 35 -12.68 -15.70 -10.26
C HIS A 35 -11.35 -16.14 -10.85
N CYS A 36 -11.39 -16.80 -12.01
CA CYS A 36 -10.22 -17.37 -12.65
C CYS A 36 -10.45 -17.68 -14.14
N GLY A 37 -9.36 -17.90 -14.87
CA GLY A 37 -9.43 -18.37 -16.25
C GLY A 37 -9.83 -17.27 -17.22
N VAL A 38 -11.00 -17.39 -17.85
CA VAL A 38 -11.43 -16.52 -18.96
C VAL A 38 -12.85 -16.02 -18.79
N ASP A 39 -13.07 -14.75 -19.10
CA ASP A 39 -14.38 -14.11 -19.16
C ASP A 39 -14.81 -13.90 -20.63
N PRO A 40 -16.06 -14.24 -21.02
CA PRO A 40 -17.10 -14.90 -20.24
C PRO A 40 -17.02 -16.44 -20.21
N GLY A 41 -17.61 -17.03 -19.16
CA GLY A 41 -17.72 -18.46 -18.93
C GLY A 41 -16.40 -19.05 -18.42
N GLY A 42 -15.74 -19.83 -19.26
CA GLY A 42 -14.50 -20.49 -18.87
C GLY A 42 -14.67 -21.51 -17.72
N PRO A 43 -13.54 -21.98 -17.17
CA PRO A 43 -13.54 -23.01 -16.12
C PRO A 43 -14.14 -22.51 -14.79
N CYS A 44 -14.21 -21.19 -14.60
CA CYS A 44 -14.70 -20.56 -13.37
C CYS A 44 -16.10 -19.94 -13.51
N ASN A 45 -16.76 -20.12 -14.66
CA ASN A 45 -18.11 -19.62 -14.94
C ASN A 45 -18.26 -18.10 -14.79
N GLU A 46 -17.37 -17.36 -15.43
CA GLU A 46 -17.33 -15.91 -15.42
C GLU A 46 -18.53 -15.27 -16.14
N THR A 47 -19.05 -14.13 -15.67
CA THR A 47 -18.58 -13.32 -14.53
C THR A 47 -19.12 -13.76 -13.16
N THR A 48 -19.73 -14.94 -13.06
CA THR A 48 -20.28 -15.42 -11.77
C THR A 48 -19.20 -15.94 -10.83
N GLY A 49 -18.12 -16.50 -11.37
CA GLY A 49 -17.06 -17.13 -10.58
C GLY A 49 -17.49 -18.45 -9.94
N ILE A 50 -16.54 -19.10 -9.26
CA ILE A 50 -16.80 -20.26 -8.41
C ILE A 50 -17.21 -19.71 -7.04
N GLY A 51 -18.49 -19.38 -6.92
CA GLY A 51 -19.05 -18.71 -5.74
C GLY A 51 -19.72 -19.64 -4.72
N SER A 52 -19.73 -19.21 -3.47
CA SER A 52 -20.46 -19.86 -2.37
C SER A 52 -21.98 -19.81 -2.54
N GLY A 53 -22.46 -18.85 -3.35
CA GLY A 53 -23.83 -18.37 -3.24
C GLY A 53 -24.02 -17.58 -1.94
N GLN A 54 -25.26 -17.18 -1.66
CA GLN A 54 -25.57 -16.37 -0.49
C GLN A 54 -25.54 -17.21 0.79
N HIS A 55 -24.70 -16.82 1.74
CA HIS A 55 -24.71 -17.37 3.11
C HIS A 55 -25.25 -16.34 4.10
N ALA A 56 -26.02 -16.82 5.08
CA ALA A 56 -26.56 -15.95 6.13
C ALA A 56 -25.44 -15.42 7.03
N CYS A 57 -25.48 -14.14 7.33
CA CYS A 57 -24.63 -13.48 8.31
C CYS A 57 -25.48 -12.55 9.20
N PRO A 58 -26.20 -13.11 10.19
CA PRO A 58 -27.01 -12.32 11.10
C PRO A 58 -26.13 -11.31 11.85
N GLY A 59 -26.47 -10.03 11.73
CA GLY A 59 -25.75 -8.96 12.44
C GLY A 59 -24.52 -8.40 11.72
N CYS A 60 -24.22 -8.85 10.50
CA CYS A 60 -23.14 -8.35 9.65
C CYS A 60 -23.07 -6.80 9.56
N GLN A 61 -24.23 -6.13 9.57
CA GLN A 61 -24.33 -4.67 9.50
C GLN A 61 -24.28 -3.97 10.87
N THR A 62 -24.38 -4.70 11.97
CA THR A 62 -24.57 -4.15 13.33
C THR A 62 -23.44 -4.45 14.31
N SER A 63 -22.53 -5.36 13.97
CA SER A 63 -21.37 -5.75 14.78
C SER A 63 -20.17 -6.08 13.91
N PHE A 64 -18.96 -6.05 14.49
CA PHE A 64 -17.79 -6.59 13.83
C PHE A 64 -17.89 -8.12 13.74
N HIS A 65 -17.55 -8.65 12.57
CA HIS A 65 -17.40 -10.07 12.29
C HIS A 65 -16.03 -10.33 11.69
N THR A 66 -15.53 -11.56 11.83
CA THR A 66 -14.25 -11.96 11.25
C THR A 66 -14.50 -12.73 9.97
N TYR A 67 -14.08 -12.16 8.84
CA TYR A 67 -14.05 -12.84 7.54
C TYR A 67 -12.62 -13.30 7.28
N SER A 68 -12.47 -14.54 6.86
CA SER A 68 -11.13 -15.09 6.58
C SER A 68 -11.17 -16.00 5.38
N MET A 69 -10.10 -15.98 4.62
CA MET A 69 -9.84 -16.93 3.54
C MET A 69 -8.47 -17.56 3.77
N ILE A 70 -8.37 -18.87 3.55
CA ILE A 70 -7.12 -19.63 3.67
C ILE A 70 -6.86 -20.34 2.35
N VAL A 71 -5.74 -20.02 1.71
CA VAL A 71 -5.15 -20.83 0.63
C VAL A 71 -4.34 -21.95 1.30
N ASP A 72 -4.92 -23.14 1.40
CA ASP A 72 -4.31 -24.33 1.99
C ASP A 72 -3.60 -25.16 0.92
N ARG A 73 -2.29 -24.95 0.84
CA ARG A 73 -1.36 -25.68 -0.03
C ARG A 73 -0.79 -26.95 0.61
N SER A 74 -1.19 -27.26 1.85
CA SER A 74 -0.66 -28.41 2.59
C SER A 74 -1.36 -29.72 2.25
N VAL A 75 -2.45 -29.65 1.48
CA VAL A 75 -3.29 -30.77 1.06
C VAL A 75 -3.27 -30.94 -0.46
N SER A 76 -3.65 -32.13 -0.94
CA SER A 76 -3.80 -32.42 -2.37
C SER A 76 -5.20 -32.99 -2.64
N PRO A 77 -6.02 -32.35 -3.50
CA PRO A 77 -5.75 -31.08 -4.20
C PRO A 77 -5.61 -29.89 -3.23
N GLU A 78 -4.88 -28.84 -3.63
CA GLU A 78 -4.85 -27.57 -2.86
C GLU A 78 -6.27 -27.03 -2.71
N GLN A 79 -6.51 -26.24 -1.66
CA GLN A 79 -7.85 -25.71 -1.36
C GLN A 79 -7.80 -24.21 -1.06
N ILE A 80 -8.87 -23.51 -1.42
CA ILE A 80 -9.18 -22.20 -0.85
C ILE A 80 -10.41 -22.38 0.03
N ARG A 81 -10.35 -21.92 1.28
CA ARG A 81 -11.42 -22.07 2.28
C ARG A 81 -11.82 -20.72 2.84
N TRP A 82 -13.11 -20.42 2.85
CA TRP A 82 -13.68 -19.19 3.40
C TRP A 82 -14.36 -19.45 4.74
N TYR A 83 -14.23 -18.50 5.66
CA TYR A 83 -14.72 -18.58 7.01
C TYR A 83 -15.45 -17.30 7.40
N LEU A 84 -16.56 -17.46 8.11
CA LEU A 84 -17.25 -16.40 8.83
C LEU A 84 -17.18 -16.75 10.32
N ASP A 85 -16.60 -15.86 11.11
CA ASP A 85 -16.40 -16.04 12.56
C ASP A 85 -15.72 -17.37 12.92
N GLY A 86 -14.74 -17.77 12.09
CA GLY A 86 -13.99 -19.02 12.26
C GLY A 86 -14.73 -20.28 11.80
N VAL A 87 -15.96 -20.17 11.29
CA VAL A 87 -16.73 -21.29 10.74
C VAL A 87 -16.57 -21.34 9.23
N ASN A 88 -16.06 -22.45 8.70
CA ASN A 88 -15.94 -22.63 7.25
C ASN A 88 -17.34 -22.71 6.63
N TYR A 89 -17.61 -21.88 5.63
CA TYR A 89 -18.88 -21.90 4.89
C TYR A 89 -18.72 -22.26 3.41
N PHE A 90 -17.50 -22.14 2.87
CA PHE A 90 -17.23 -22.42 1.46
C PHE A 90 -15.81 -22.94 1.25
N THR A 91 -15.64 -23.83 0.27
CA THR A 91 -14.35 -24.42 -0.11
C THR A 91 -14.29 -24.66 -1.61
N VAL A 92 -13.24 -24.17 -2.26
CA VAL A 92 -12.88 -24.46 -3.64
C VAL A 92 -11.68 -25.40 -3.64
N ASN A 93 -11.73 -26.47 -4.44
CA ASN A 93 -10.64 -27.42 -4.61
C ASN A 93 -9.93 -27.16 -5.94
N ALA A 94 -8.60 -27.24 -5.98
CA ALA A 94 -7.81 -26.95 -7.17
C ALA A 94 -8.20 -27.78 -8.40
N ASN A 95 -8.68 -29.01 -8.19
CA ASN A 95 -9.10 -29.91 -9.26
C ASN A 95 -10.49 -29.61 -9.84
N GLN A 96 -11.14 -28.51 -9.44
CA GLN A 96 -12.34 -28.00 -10.13
C GLN A 96 -12.00 -27.34 -11.46
N VAL A 97 -10.74 -26.91 -11.62
CA VAL A 97 -10.21 -26.33 -12.85
C VAL A 97 -8.96 -27.10 -13.29
N ASP A 98 -8.48 -26.85 -14.51
CA ASP A 98 -7.22 -27.44 -14.95
C ASP A 98 -6.01 -26.84 -14.20
N PRO A 99 -4.89 -27.57 -14.09
CA PRO A 99 -3.73 -27.11 -13.32
C PRO A 99 -3.15 -25.77 -13.78
N THR A 100 -3.24 -25.43 -15.08
CA THR A 100 -2.73 -24.15 -15.61
C THR A 100 -3.61 -23.01 -15.14
N THR A 101 -4.95 -23.17 -15.19
CA THR A 101 -5.90 -22.19 -14.66
C THR A 101 -5.68 -21.96 -13.16
N TRP A 102 -5.51 -23.03 -12.38
CA TRP A 102 -5.23 -22.88 -10.94
C TRP A 102 -3.92 -22.12 -10.68
N SER A 103 -2.84 -22.52 -11.35
CA SER A 103 -1.52 -21.91 -11.15
C SER A 103 -1.53 -20.43 -11.55
N ASN A 104 -2.14 -20.09 -12.69
CA ASN A 104 -2.27 -18.70 -13.14
C ASN A 104 -3.09 -17.83 -12.20
N ALA A 105 -4.06 -18.41 -11.46
CA ALA A 105 -4.95 -17.66 -10.59
C ALA A 105 -4.46 -17.59 -9.12
N VAL A 106 -3.63 -18.55 -8.66
CA VAL A 106 -3.33 -18.71 -7.22
C VAL A 106 -1.82 -18.72 -6.92
N ASP A 107 -0.94 -19.07 -7.86
CA ASP A 107 0.52 -19.26 -7.65
C ASP A 107 1.36 -17.99 -7.76
N HIS A 108 0.88 -16.91 -7.18
CA HIS A 108 1.59 -15.63 -7.12
C HIS A 108 1.15 -14.80 -5.90
N GLY A 109 1.75 -13.62 -5.76
CA GLY A 109 1.30 -12.64 -4.77
C GLY A 109 -0.11 -12.14 -5.09
N PHE A 110 -0.71 -11.51 -4.09
CA PHE A 110 -1.99 -10.82 -4.21
C PHE A 110 -1.90 -9.47 -3.51
N PHE A 111 -2.77 -8.56 -3.88
CA PHE A 111 -3.02 -7.35 -3.10
C PHE A 111 -4.47 -7.31 -2.63
N ILE A 112 -4.64 -6.77 -1.42
CA ILE A 112 -5.96 -6.65 -0.78
C ILE A 112 -6.64 -5.38 -1.29
N ILE A 113 -7.94 -5.48 -1.53
CA ILE A 113 -8.81 -4.39 -1.95
C ILE A 113 -9.91 -4.29 -0.89
N PHE A 114 -10.23 -3.06 -0.51
CA PHE A 114 -11.40 -2.71 0.27
C PHE A 114 -12.13 -1.61 -0.47
N ASP A 115 -13.42 -1.80 -0.72
CA ASP A 115 -14.28 -0.79 -1.30
C ASP A 115 -15.69 -0.88 -0.72
N LEU A 116 -16.48 0.14 -1.03
CA LEU A 116 -17.91 0.16 -0.77
C LEU A 116 -18.59 0.69 -2.03
N ALA A 117 -18.75 -0.18 -3.03
CA ALA A 117 -19.37 0.16 -4.29
C ALA A 117 -20.86 0.56 -4.14
N MET A 118 -21.34 1.38 -5.06
CA MET A 118 -22.75 1.81 -5.14
C MET A 118 -23.37 1.35 -6.46
N GLY A 119 -24.31 0.40 -6.39
CA GLY A 119 -24.97 -0.17 -7.57
C GLY A 119 -24.09 -1.19 -8.30
N GLY A 120 -24.33 -1.37 -9.60
CA GLY A 120 -23.61 -2.34 -10.43
C GLY A 120 -24.36 -3.66 -10.63
N GLY A 121 -23.71 -4.60 -11.32
CA GLY A 121 -24.33 -5.86 -11.73
C GLY A 121 -24.78 -6.72 -10.54
N PHE A 122 -23.97 -6.79 -9.48
CA PHE A 122 -24.26 -7.62 -8.32
C PHE A 122 -25.48 -7.10 -7.53
N PRO A 123 -25.56 -5.83 -7.06
CA PRO A 123 -26.81 -5.30 -6.51
C PRO A 123 -27.99 -5.42 -7.48
N GLY A 124 -27.74 -5.24 -8.80
CA GLY A 124 -28.70 -5.43 -9.89
C GLY A 124 -29.41 -6.79 -9.86
N ALA A 125 -28.67 -7.87 -9.63
CA ALA A 125 -29.22 -9.23 -9.53
C ALA A 125 -30.09 -9.43 -8.27
N PHE A 126 -30.01 -8.53 -7.28
CA PHE A 126 -30.70 -8.61 -5.99
C PHE A 126 -31.69 -7.45 -5.77
N GLY A 127 -32.30 -6.96 -6.84
CA GLY A 127 -33.33 -5.90 -6.79
C GLY A 127 -32.82 -4.50 -7.13
N GLY A 128 -31.53 -4.35 -7.41
CA GLY A 128 -30.92 -3.13 -7.92
C GLY A 128 -30.65 -2.08 -6.85
N GLY A 129 -30.50 -0.85 -7.32
CA GLY A 129 -30.05 0.29 -6.54
C GLY A 129 -28.82 0.96 -7.16
N PRO A 130 -28.44 2.17 -6.71
CA PRO A 130 -29.17 2.98 -5.72
C PRO A 130 -30.50 3.52 -6.24
N THR A 131 -31.42 3.86 -5.32
CA THR A 131 -32.67 4.57 -5.62
C THR A 131 -32.71 5.88 -4.83
N SER A 132 -33.76 6.69 -5.01
CA SER A 132 -33.98 7.89 -4.18
C SER A 132 -34.19 7.58 -2.69
N ALA A 133 -34.51 6.33 -2.34
CA ALA A 133 -34.63 5.88 -0.95
C ALA A 133 -33.30 5.40 -0.34
N THR A 134 -32.25 5.23 -1.15
CA THR A 134 -30.94 4.79 -0.66
C THR A 134 -30.33 5.89 0.21
N GLN A 135 -30.04 5.58 1.47
CA GLN A 135 -29.45 6.52 2.41
C GLN A 135 -27.94 6.64 2.20
N SER A 136 -27.44 7.87 2.22
CA SER A 136 -26.00 8.15 2.14
C SER A 136 -25.37 8.25 3.55
N GLY A 137 -24.04 8.23 3.61
CA GLY A 137 -23.28 8.33 4.87
C GLY A 137 -23.01 7.00 5.57
N ALA A 138 -23.37 5.86 4.95
CA ALA A 138 -22.95 4.55 5.42
C ALA A 138 -21.42 4.37 5.29
N SER A 139 -20.85 3.49 6.11
CA SER A 139 -19.41 3.20 6.12
C SER A 139 -19.16 1.71 6.29
N MET A 140 -18.15 1.19 5.59
CA MET A 140 -17.55 -0.09 5.93
C MET A 140 -16.47 0.15 6.98
N LEU A 141 -16.65 -0.41 8.18
CA LEU A 141 -15.70 -0.28 9.28
C LEU A 141 -14.81 -1.53 9.31
N VAL A 142 -13.50 -1.34 9.18
CA VAL A 142 -12.51 -2.42 9.24
C VAL A 142 -11.61 -2.15 10.45
N ASP A 143 -11.72 -3.01 11.46
CA ASP A 143 -10.91 -2.88 12.69
C ASP A 143 -9.44 -3.26 12.44
N ASN A 144 -9.21 -4.42 11.82
CA ASN A 144 -7.87 -4.89 11.52
C ASN A 144 -7.84 -5.78 10.26
N VAL A 145 -6.63 -5.93 9.72
CA VAL A 145 -6.32 -6.88 8.65
C VAL A 145 -5.10 -7.67 9.11
N GLN A 146 -5.20 -9.00 9.08
CA GLN A 146 -4.11 -9.89 9.42
C GLN A 146 -3.85 -10.87 8.27
N VAL A 147 -2.57 -11.05 7.92
CA VAL A 147 -2.11 -12.08 7.00
C VAL A 147 -1.14 -12.99 7.76
N SER A 148 -1.41 -14.29 7.73
CA SER A 148 -0.63 -15.31 8.43
C SER A 148 -0.27 -16.45 7.50
N VAL A 149 0.87 -17.08 7.75
CA VAL A 149 1.33 -18.29 7.05
C VAL A 149 1.62 -19.38 8.07
N ALA A 150 1.14 -20.59 7.80
CA ALA A 150 1.37 -21.76 8.65
C ALA A 150 2.35 -22.74 7.97
N GLY A 151 3.41 -23.16 8.68
CA GLY A 151 4.16 -24.38 8.34
C GLY A 151 5.35 -24.26 7.36
N GLY A 152 6.40 -23.52 7.70
CA GLY A 152 7.71 -23.63 7.03
C GLY A 152 8.76 -24.32 7.90
N SER A 153 8.89 -25.65 7.83
CA SER A 153 10.16 -26.32 8.21
C SER A 153 11.19 -26.04 7.11
N SER A 154 12.34 -25.52 7.51
CA SER A 154 13.55 -25.40 6.69
C SER A 154 13.96 -26.78 6.16
N GLY A 155 13.80 -27.04 4.85
CA GLY A 155 14.25 -28.30 4.26
C GLY A 155 13.74 -28.55 2.84
N GLY A 156 14.30 -27.84 1.86
CA GLY A 156 14.07 -28.09 0.43
C GLY A 156 14.73 -26.98 -0.39
N SER A 157 15.72 -27.35 -1.21
CA SER A 157 16.56 -26.43 -1.99
C SER A 157 15.74 -25.40 -2.77
N THR A 158 15.96 -24.13 -2.47
CA THR A 158 15.56 -22.98 -3.28
C THR A 158 16.00 -23.20 -4.74
N PRO A 159 15.09 -23.14 -5.73
CA PRO A 159 15.52 -22.91 -7.10
C PRO A 159 16.10 -21.50 -7.16
N THR A 160 17.36 -21.38 -7.57
CA THR A 160 18.04 -20.11 -7.81
C THR A 160 17.17 -19.22 -8.70
N PRO A 161 16.79 -18.00 -8.27
CA PRO A 161 16.09 -17.06 -9.15
C PRO A 161 17.00 -16.71 -10.33
N VAL A 162 16.53 -16.97 -11.54
CA VAL A 162 17.11 -16.37 -12.75
C VAL A 162 16.79 -14.87 -12.70
N PRO A 163 17.78 -13.96 -12.76
CA PRO A 163 17.51 -12.53 -12.77
C PRO A 163 16.68 -12.15 -14.00
N PRO A 164 15.53 -11.47 -13.86
CA PRO A 164 14.89 -10.84 -15.00
C PRO A 164 15.80 -9.72 -15.55
N THR A 165 15.92 -9.68 -16.87
CA THR A 165 16.64 -8.65 -17.63
C THR A 165 16.26 -7.23 -17.17
N PRO A 166 17.21 -6.33 -16.89
CA PRO A 166 16.90 -5.00 -16.40
C PRO A 166 16.22 -4.14 -17.48
N THR A 167 15.00 -3.70 -17.19
CA THR A 167 14.29 -2.62 -17.90
C THR A 167 14.49 -1.33 -17.08
N PRO A 168 14.72 -0.16 -17.70
CA PRO A 168 15.43 0.97 -17.08
C PRO A 168 14.68 1.67 -15.93
N THR A 169 15.48 2.12 -14.95
CA THR A 169 15.12 2.87 -13.74
C THR A 169 14.42 4.22 -14.01
N PRO A 170 13.28 4.54 -13.35
CA PRO A 170 12.72 5.89 -13.33
C PRO A 170 13.47 6.83 -12.37
N GLY A 171 13.85 8.02 -12.84
CA GLY A 171 14.14 9.17 -11.96
C GLY A 171 12.86 9.67 -11.28
N SER A 172 12.99 10.38 -10.15
CA SER A 172 11.90 10.85 -9.26
C SER A 172 10.59 11.16 -9.99
N ASP A 173 9.61 10.30 -9.81
CA ASP A 173 8.40 10.24 -10.65
C ASP A 173 7.51 11.49 -10.53
N PHE A 174 7.63 12.27 -9.47
CA PHE A 174 6.91 13.53 -9.27
C PHE A 174 7.71 14.49 -8.38
N THR A 175 7.31 15.76 -8.36
CA THR A 175 7.74 16.75 -7.36
C THR A 175 6.54 17.27 -6.57
N GLN A 176 6.75 17.69 -5.33
CA GLN A 176 5.70 18.25 -4.50
C GLN A 176 6.23 19.46 -3.71
N SER A 177 5.36 20.41 -3.36
CA SER A 177 5.73 21.52 -2.48
C SER A 177 4.55 22.03 -1.64
N ALA A 178 4.89 22.76 -0.58
CA ALA A 178 3.96 23.59 0.18
C ALA A 178 4.58 24.98 0.37
N SER A 179 3.82 26.04 0.08
CA SER A 179 4.30 27.43 0.17
C SER A 179 3.21 28.40 0.57
N SER A 180 3.59 29.50 1.23
CA SER A 180 2.64 30.57 1.57
C SER A 180 2.22 31.35 0.33
N VAL A 181 0.91 31.57 0.17
CA VAL A 181 0.33 32.36 -0.94
C VAL A 181 -0.51 33.54 -0.44
N GLY A 182 -0.47 33.82 0.86
CA GLY A 182 -1.21 34.92 1.47
C GLY A 182 -0.92 35.07 2.96
N THR A 183 -1.67 35.94 3.64
CA THR A 183 -1.52 36.20 5.08
C THR A 183 -2.11 35.10 5.97
N ASN A 184 -2.93 34.23 5.40
CA ASN A 184 -3.60 33.11 6.10
C ASN A 184 -3.78 31.87 5.22
N GLN A 185 -2.98 31.71 4.16
CA GLN A 185 -3.16 30.69 3.12
C GLN A 185 -1.84 30.07 2.67
N ALA A 186 -1.83 28.75 2.52
CA ALA A 186 -0.73 27.99 1.96
C ALA A 186 -1.21 27.14 0.77
N GLN A 187 -0.44 27.10 -0.31
CA GLN A 187 -0.68 26.26 -1.47
C GLN A 187 0.12 24.98 -1.35
N LEU A 188 -0.57 23.83 -1.40
CA LEU A 188 0.01 22.52 -1.64
C LEU A 188 0.06 22.27 -3.15
N SER A 189 1.15 21.69 -3.64
CA SER A 189 1.30 21.37 -5.06
C SER A 189 1.88 19.97 -5.29
N PHE A 190 1.38 19.28 -6.33
CA PHE A 190 1.90 18.00 -6.81
C PHE A 190 2.10 18.07 -8.33
N GLN A 191 3.31 17.81 -8.80
CA GLN A 191 3.69 17.88 -10.21
C GLN A 191 4.24 16.53 -10.69
N PRO A 192 3.48 15.81 -11.53
CA PRO A 192 3.99 14.67 -12.28
C PRO A 192 5.24 15.02 -13.12
N ASN A 193 6.28 14.19 -13.09
CA ASN A 193 7.49 14.40 -13.89
C ASN A 193 7.48 13.48 -15.12
N GLY A 194 7.09 14.02 -16.27
CA GLY A 194 7.10 13.27 -17.53
C GLY A 194 5.89 12.34 -17.75
N TRP A 195 4.81 12.52 -16.98
CA TRP A 195 3.52 11.86 -17.18
C TRP A 195 2.38 12.79 -16.75
N THR A 196 1.14 12.36 -16.92
CA THR A 196 -0.05 13.12 -16.50
C THR A 196 -0.84 12.31 -15.48
N ALA A 197 -1.24 12.96 -14.39
CA ALA A 197 -2.14 12.33 -13.43
C ALA A 197 -3.58 12.49 -13.90
N GLY A 198 -4.43 11.47 -13.71
CA GLY A 198 -5.87 11.61 -13.97
C GLY A 198 -6.60 12.37 -12.87
N TYR A 199 -6.14 12.22 -11.63
CA TYR A 199 -6.50 13.06 -10.49
C TYR A 199 -5.37 13.06 -9.45
N VAL A 200 -5.42 14.05 -8.57
CA VAL A 200 -4.64 14.08 -7.33
C VAL A 200 -5.56 14.51 -6.19
N ILE A 201 -5.51 13.77 -5.08
CA ILE A 201 -6.20 14.06 -3.82
C ILE A 201 -5.12 14.48 -2.82
N ALA A 202 -5.31 15.61 -2.15
CA ALA A 202 -4.51 16.00 -1.01
C ALA A 202 -5.19 15.53 0.28
N HIS A 203 -4.44 14.80 1.10
CA HIS A 203 -4.83 14.43 2.46
C HIS A 203 -4.07 15.35 3.39
N TYR A 204 -4.74 16.13 4.23
CA TYR A 204 -4.03 17.03 5.14
C TYR A 204 -4.72 17.22 6.48
N THR A 205 -3.92 17.60 7.48
CA THR A 205 -4.37 18.07 8.79
C THR A 205 -3.72 19.41 9.08
N VAL A 206 -4.48 20.32 9.69
CA VAL A 206 -3.94 21.55 10.30
C VAL A 206 -3.97 21.34 11.81
N ALA A 207 -2.92 21.76 12.51
CA ALA A 207 -2.81 21.57 13.96
C ALA A 207 -4.10 21.97 14.71
N GLY A 208 -4.71 21.00 15.42
CA GLY A 208 -5.97 21.16 16.16
C GLY A 208 -7.26 20.82 15.37
N GLY A 209 -7.15 20.45 14.09
CA GLY A 209 -8.27 20.05 13.23
C GLY A 209 -8.27 18.56 12.83
N GLY A 210 -9.39 18.10 12.29
CA GLY A 210 -9.53 16.75 11.71
C GLY A 210 -8.96 16.66 10.29
N GLN A 211 -8.66 15.43 9.85
CA GLN A 211 -8.15 15.17 8.51
C GLN A 211 -9.14 15.61 7.42
N GLN A 212 -8.61 16.27 6.40
CA GLN A 212 -9.31 16.69 5.19
C GLN A 212 -8.78 15.89 4.01
N ASN A 213 -9.68 15.40 3.14
CA ASN A 213 -9.33 14.72 1.90
C ASN A 213 -9.98 15.50 0.75
N VAL A 214 -9.17 16.13 -0.11
CA VAL A 214 -9.67 17.10 -1.08
C VAL A 214 -9.09 16.83 -2.47
N ASN A 215 -9.95 16.85 -3.49
CA ASN A 215 -9.48 16.83 -4.88
C ASN A 215 -8.70 18.12 -5.16
N MET A 216 -7.51 17.98 -5.74
CA MET A 216 -6.71 19.09 -6.21
C MET A 216 -7.19 19.55 -7.59
N THR A 217 -6.88 20.79 -7.95
CA THR A 217 -7.19 21.34 -9.28
C THR A 217 -5.93 21.38 -10.13
N TYR A 218 -5.98 20.86 -11.35
CA TYR A 218 -4.85 20.95 -12.28
C TYR A 218 -4.70 22.36 -12.84
N ASN A 219 -3.52 22.96 -12.66
CA ASN A 219 -3.15 24.26 -13.21
C ASN A 219 -2.26 24.06 -14.44
N SER A 220 -2.81 24.34 -15.63
CA SER A 220 -2.11 24.17 -16.90
C SER A 220 -0.99 25.18 -17.14
N GLY A 221 -0.98 26.32 -16.44
CA GLY A 221 0.07 27.34 -16.57
C GLY A 221 1.35 26.97 -15.83
N THR A 222 1.25 26.13 -14.81
CA THR A 222 2.36 25.67 -13.95
C THR A 222 2.59 24.16 -14.03
N SER A 223 1.81 23.44 -14.84
CA SER A 223 1.86 22.00 -15.07
C SER A 223 1.83 21.17 -13.77
N ARG A 224 1.03 21.59 -12.80
CA ARG A 224 0.91 20.93 -11.50
C ARG A 224 -0.50 20.98 -10.94
N TRP A 225 -0.81 20.04 -10.05
CA TRP A 225 -2.01 20.01 -9.25
C TRP A 225 -1.85 20.91 -8.04
N GLU A 226 -2.85 21.72 -7.73
CA GLU A 226 -2.80 22.73 -6.66
C GLU A 226 -4.03 22.64 -5.75
N TYR A 227 -3.83 22.85 -4.45
CA TYR A 227 -4.90 23.06 -3.48
C TYR A 227 -4.47 24.10 -2.44
N THR A 228 -5.34 25.06 -2.14
CA THR A 228 -5.06 26.14 -1.18
C THR A 228 -5.71 25.83 0.16
N VAL A 229 -4.89 25.64 1.19
CA VAL A 229 -5.33 25.53 2.59
C VAL A 229 -5.51 26.95 3.15
N GLY A 230 -6.70 27.27 3.63
CA GLY A 230 -7.05 28.56 4.23
C GLY A 230 -7.19 28.52 5.75
N GLY A 231 -7.34 29.70 6.36
CA GLY A 231 -7.59 29.83 7.80
C GLY A 231 -6.35 29.60 8.68
N LEU A 232 -5.15 29.76 8.12
CA LEU A 232 -3.89 29.50 8.82
C LEU A 232 -3.43 30.71 9.64
N SER A 233 -2.89 30.43 10.82
CA SER A 233 -2.16 31.34 11.68
C SER A 233 -0.66 31.03 11.61
N SER A 234 0.19 32.05 11.73
CA SER A 234 1.65 31.86 11.75
C SER A 234 2.07 30.85 12.83
N GLY A 235 2.97 29.94 12.49
CA GLY A 235 3.42 28.84 13.33
C GLY A 235 2.57 27.57 13.24
N GLN A 236 1.44 27.54 12.53
CA GLN A 236 0.64 26.32 12.36
C GLN A 236 1.28 25.36 11.37
N ALA A 237 1.37 24.09 11.76
CA ALA A 237 1.80 22.99 10.92
C ALA A 237 0.63 22.45 10.08
N ILE A 238 0.91 22.19 8.81
CA ILE A 238 0.11 21.43 7.86
C ILE A 238 0.84 20.11 7.63
N ASN A 239 0.28 19.00 8.07
CA ASN A 239 0.79 17.68 7.70
C ASN A 239 -0.03 17.16 6.54
N TYR A 240 0.61 16.69 5.48
CA TYR A 240 -0.09 16.33 4.24
C TYR A 240 0.57 15.18 3.48
N SER A 241 -0.22 14.48 2.68
CA SER A 241 0.21 13.48 1.68
C SER A 241 -0.71 13.58 0.46
N PHE A 242 -0.37 12.86 -0.61
CA PHE A 242 -1.17 12.83 -1.82
C PHE A 242 -1.51 11.41 -2.23
N THR A 243 -2.72 11.23 -2.75
CA THR A 243 -3.11 10.07 -3.54
C THR A 243 -3.26 10.52 -4.99
N TYR A 244 -2.62 9.86 -5.94
CA TYR A 244 -2.63 10.26 -7.35
C TYR A 244 -2.90 9.07 -8.27
N GLN A 245 -3.56 9.33 -9.39
CA GLN A 245 -3.74 8.33 -10.43
C GLN A 245 -2.67 8.48 -11.52
N LYS A 246 -1.92 7.41 -11.80
CA LYS A 246 -0.99 7.33 -12.92
C LYS A 246 -1.33 6.09 -13.75
N ASN A 247 -1.53 6.26 -15.06
CA ASN A 247 -1.86 5.18 -15.98
C ASN A 247 -3.04 4.31 -15.50
N GLY A 248 -4.10 4.94 -14.96
CA GLY A 248 -5.28 4.23 -14.44
C GLY A 248 -5.13 3.67 -13.03
N LEU A 249 -3.91 3.54 -12.50
CA LEU A 249 -3.62 3.02 -11.15
C LEU A 249 -3.49 4.15 -10.13
N GLN A 250 -3.95 3.91 -8.90
CA GLN A 250 -3.84 4.85 -7.78
C GLN A 250 -2.59 4.55 -6.94
N TYR A 251 -1.89 5.60 -6.51
CA TYR A 251 -0.67 5.55 -5.71
C TYR A 251 -0.73 6.60 -4.61
N ASP A 252 -0.11 6.28 -3.47
CA ASP A 252 0.03 7.20 -2.34
C ASP A 252 1.48 7.68 -2.20
N THR A 253 1.64 8.93 -1.82
CA THR A 253 2.94 9.47 -1.39
C THR A 253 3.19 9.18 0.09
N GLY A 254 4.45 9.33 0.51
CA GLY A 254 4.76 9.53 1.92
C GLY A 254 4.13 10.83 2.48
N SER A 255 4.21 11.00 3.79
CA SER A 255 3.74 12.22 4.47
C SER A 255 4.80 13.32 4.48
N TYR A 256 4.33 14.56 4.42
CA TYR A 256 5.09 15.79 4.41
C TYR A 256 4.54 16.75 5.48
N SER A 257 5.34 17.76 5.86
CA SER A 257 4.90 18.78 6.81
C SER A 257 5.38 20.17 6.39
N TYR A 258 4.55 21.18 6.60
CA TYR A 258 4.84 22.58 6.31
C TYR A 258 4.36 23.48 7.44
N THR A 259 5.20 24.38 7.95
CA THR A 259 4.82 25.36 8.97
C THR A 259 4.57 26.72 8.33
N PHE A 260 3.35 27.23 8.48
CA PHE A 260 2.94 28.51 7.90
C PHE A 260 3.61 29.70 8.61
N GLY A 261 4.13 30.68 7.86
CA GLY A 261 4.65 31.94 8.42
C GLY A 261 6.13 31.95 8.83
N SER A 262 6.87 30.85 8.65
CA SER A 262 8.33 30.81 8.85
C SER A 262 9.09 31.05 7.54
N ALA A 263 10.24 31.74 7.59
CA ALA A 263 11.14 31.89 6.43
C ALA A 263 11.63 30.50 5.95
N PRO A 264 11.86 30.30 4.63
CA PRO A 264 12.28 29.01 4.10
C PRO A 264 13.68 28.68 4.63
N THR A 265 13.74 27.78 5.60
CA THR A 265 14.97 27.21 6.14
C THR A 265 15.01 25.74 5.67
N PRO A 266 16.16 25.22 5.19
CA PRO A 266 16.25 23.88 4.61
C PRO A 266 15.81 22.79 5.61
N THR A 267 15.04 21.82 5.08
CA THR A 267 14.60 20.55 5.68
C THR A 267 15.67 19.89 6.54
N PRO A 268 15.41 19.59 7.84
CA PRO A 268 14.78 18.34 8.29
C PRO A 268 13.76 18.57 9.44
N THR A 269 12.70 17.78 9.62
CA THR A 269 12.74 16.43 10.23
C THR A 269 11.43 15.68 9.88
N PRO A 270 11.51 14.45 9.35
CA PRO A 270 10.37 13.53 9.27
C PRO A 270 9.87 13.21 10.69
N ILE A 271 8.60 13.46 11.00
CA ILE A 271 7.93 12.84 12.15
C ILE A 271 7.44 11.48 11.66
N PRO A 272 7.99 10.36 12.16
CA PRO A 272 7.58 9.04 11.70
C PRO A 272 6.26 8.64 12.35
N ASN A 273 5.38 8.06 11.54
CA ASN A 273 4.46 7.07 12.05
C ASN A 273 5.32 5.86 12.47
N GLY A 274 5.60 5.77 13.77
CA GLY A 274 6.43 4.75 14.40
C GLY A 274 7.59 5.37 15.16
N GLY A 275 7.58 5.38 16.49
CA GLY A 275 8.65 5.98 17.29
C GLY A 275 10.01 5.34 17.00
N PHE A 276 10.81 5.93 16.10
CA PHE A 276 12.19 5.56 15.82
C PHE A 276 12.98 6.79 15.37
N ALA A 277 14.30 6.77 15.56
CA ALA A 277 15.23 7.74 15.01
C ALA A 277 16.07 7.07 13.91
N GLN A 278 16.45 7.81 12.88
CA GLN A 278 17.33 7.31 11.82
C GLN A 278 18.35 8.38 11.44
N ALA A 279 19.55 7.98 11.01
CA ALA A 279 20.55 8.91 10.49
C ALA A 279 21.53 8.23 9.52
N VAL A 280 22.19 9.04 8.68
CA VAL A 280 23.37 8.66 7.90
C VAL A 280 24.54 9.55 8.29
N ASN A 281 25.66 8.94 8.66
CA ASN A 281 26.87 9.63 9.07
C ASN A 281 28.05 9.24 8.17
N SER A 282 28.92 10.20 7.88
CA SER A 282 30.22 9.91 7.25
C SER A 282 31.15 9.28 8.29
N THR A 283 31.62 8.06 8.04
CA THR A 283 32.56 7.34 8.92
C THR A 283 33.95 7.17 8.29
N GLY A 284 34.16 7.73 7.09
CA GLY A 284 35.42 7.69 6.37
C GLY A 284 35.34 8.48 5.06
N SER A 285 36.46 8.56 4.33
CA SER A 285 36.53 9.31 3.06
C SER A 285 35.66 8.74 1.95
N ASN A 286 35.23 7.48 2.06
CA ASN A 286 34.38 6.81 1.09
C ASN A 286 33.26 5.94 1.73
N GLN A 287 32.84 6.27 2.95
CA GLN A 287 31.92 5.44 3.74
C GLN A 287 30.76 6.22 4.36
N ALA A 288 29.56 5.67 4.22
CA ALA A 288 28.34 6.17 4.84
C ALA A 288 27.76 5.11 5.79
N GLN A 289 27.61 5.46 7.07
CA GLN A 289 26.97 4.60 8.06
C GLN A 289 25.52 5.00 8.25
N PHE A 290 24.62 4.07 7.91
CA PHE A 290 23.20 4.14 8.19
C PHE A 290 22.91 3.65 9.60
N THR A 291 21.99 4.33 10.28
CA THR A 291 21.54 3.98 11.62
C THR A 291 20.02 4.03 11.71
N PHE A 292 19.42 3.07 12.42
CA PHE A 292 18.00 3.02 12.71
C PHE A 292 17.77 2.58 14.16
N GLN A 293 17.12 3.42 14.96
CA GLN A 293 16.95 3.25 16.39
C GLN A 293 15.46 3.30 16.79
N PRO A 294 14.82 2.14 17.01
CA PRO A 294 13.50 2.09 17.63
C PRO A 294 13.45 2.83 18.98
N SER A 295 12.36 3.55 19.23
CA SER A 295 12.07 4.26 20.47
C SER A 295 10.87 3.63 21.18
N GLY A 296 11.12 2.95 22.30
CA GLY A 296 10.08 2.30 23.09
C GLY A 296 9.57 0.96 22.53
N TRP A 297 10.28 0.35 21.58
CA TRP A 297 10.02 -1.01 21.06
C TRP A 297 11.30 -1.60 20.46
N THR A 298 11.28 -2.89 20.13
CA THR A 298 12.39 -3.59 19.47
C THR A 298 12.00 -4.03 18.07
N ALA A 299 12.89 -3.81 17.10
CA ALA A 299 12.71 -4.38 15.77
C ALA A 299 13.21 -5.82 15.73
N GLY A 300 12.53 -6.71 15.00
CA GLY A 300 13.05 -8.07 14.76
C GLY A 300 14.11 -8.12 13.66
N TYR A 301 13.99 -7.25 12.66
CA TYR A 301 15.03 -6.94 11.68
C TYR A 301 14.84 -5.51 11.17
N VAL A 302 15.91 -4.98 10.57
CA VAL A 302 15.87 -3.75 9.77
C VAL A 302 16.67 -3.98 8.49
N ILE A 303 16.10 -3.62 7.35
CA ILE A 303 16.73 -3.61 6.04
C ILE A 303 16.89 -2.15 5.64
N VAL A 304 18.08 -1.78 5.17
CA VAL A 304 18.29 -0.48 4.50
C VAL A 304 18.24 -0.68 2.99
N HIS A 305 17.46 0.14 2.32
CA HIS A 305 17.39 0.25 0.87
C HIS A 305 18.11 1.54 0.51
N TYR A 306 19.15 1.51 -0.34
CA TYR A 306 19.85 2.73 -0.71
C TYR A 306 20.42 2.71 -2.12
N THR A 307 20.59 3.90 -2.69
CA THR A 307 21.31 4.15 -3.94
C THR A 307 22.44 5.14 -3.66
N VAL A 308 23.53 5.07 -4.41
CA VAL A 308 24.67 6.01 -4.29
C VAL A 308 24.87 6.67 -5.65
N ALA A 309 24.80 8.00 -5.69
CA ALA A 309 24.97 8.83 -6.89
C ALA A 309 24.08 8.36 -8.08
N GLY A 310 22.85 7.91 -7.80
CA GLY A 310 21.94 7.39 -8.83
C GLY A 310 22.30 6.00 -9.38
N GLY A 311 23.26 5.31 -8.76
CA GLY A 311 23.59 3.92 -9.05
C GLY A 311 22.48 2.94 -8.63
N GLY A 312 22.68 1.65 -8.93
CA GLY A 312 21.69 0.60 -8.65
C GLY A 312 21.37 0.47 -7.16
N GLN A 313 20.08 0.23 -6.86
CA GLN A 313 19.60 0.06 -5.49
C GLN A 313 20.23 -1.17 -4.83
N GLN A 314 20.68 -0.98 -3.60
CA GLN A 314 21.18 -2.01 -2.69
C GLN A 314 20.14 -2.22 -1.58
N ASN A 315 19.90 -3.47 -1.20
CA ASN A 315 19.00 -3.84 -0.10
C ASN A 315 19.80 -4.70 0.88
N VAL A 316 20.03 -4.20 2.09
CA VAL A 316 20.97 -4.85 3.02
C VAL A 316 20.35 -4.97 4.41
N ASN A 317 20.38 -6.19 4.96
CA ASN A 317 20.06 -6.41 6.37
C ASN A 317 21.07 -5.67 7.24
N MET A 318 20.57 -4.83 8.14
CA MET A 318 21.38 -4.12 9.11
C MET A 318 21.73 -5.04 10.29
N THR A 319 22.80 -4.71 11.01
CA THR A 319 23.22 -5.44 12.22
C THR A 319 22.80 -4.68 13.46
N TYR A 320 22.17 -5.34 14.42
CA TYR A 320 21.83 -4.70 15.70
C TYR A 320 23.05 -4.55 16.60
N ASN A 321 23.33 -3.33 17.05
CA ASN A 321 24.37 -3.00 18.01
C ASN A 321 23.75 -2.79 19.40
N SER A 322 23.99 -3.73 20.31
CA SER A 322 23.44 -3.69 21.67
C SER A 322 24.03 -2.58 22.54
N GLY A 323 25.26 -2.13 22.27
CA GLY A 323 25.91 -1.06 23.03
C GLY A 323 25.29 0.32 22.77
N THR A 324 24.76 0.55 21.57
CA THR A 324 24.13 1.80 21.16
C THR A 324 22.61 1.68 20.97
N SER A 325 22.06 0.47 21.16
CA SER A 325 20.62 0.15 21.02
C SER A 325 20.04 0.55 19.66
N ARG A 326 20.81 0.36 18.58
CA ARG A 326 20.37 0.70 17.21
C ARG A 326 20.89 -0.30 16.19
N TRP A 327 20.24 -0.33 15.04
CA TRP A 327 20.65 -1.06 13.85
C TRP A 327 21.63 -0.23 13.05
N GLU A 328 22.69 -0.86 12.56
CA GLU A 328 23.80 -0.20 11.85
C GLU A 328 24.17 -0.96 10.58
N TYR A 329 24.48 -0.20 9.52
CA TYR A 329 25.12 -0.71 8.32
C TYR A 329 26.05 0.35 7.74
N THR A 330 27.26 -0.03 7.33
CA THR A 330 28.22 0.88 6.69
C THR A 330 28.39 0.51 5.24
N ALA A 331 27.97 1.40 4.34
CA ALA A 331 28.24 1.28 2.91
C ALA A 331 29.62 1.86 2.58
N SER A 332 30.35 1.18 1.70
CA SER A 332 31.60 1.63 1.10
C SER A 332 31.37 2.15 -0.32
N GLY A 333 32.31 2.93 -0.86
CA GLY A 333 32.21 3.50 -2.21
C GLY A 333 31.34 4.75 -2.30
N VAL A 334 31.08 5.41 -1.17
CA VAL A 334 30.31 6.66 -1.08
C VAL A 334 31.29 7.83 -1.01
N ASN A 335 31.68 8.38 -2.17
CA ASN A 335 32.65 9.46 -2.27
C ASN A 335 32.04 10.83 -1.94
N PRO A 336 32.84 11.86 -1.58
CA PRO A 336 32.37 13.22 -1.38
C PRO A 336 31.56 13.76 -2.56
N GLY A 337 30.43 14.38 -2.24
CA GLY A 337 29.45 14.87 -3.21
C GLY A 337 28.45 13.81 -3.69
N ASN A 338 28.64 12.51 -3.40
CA ASN A 338 27.66 11.50 -3.75
C ASN A 338 26.37 11.72 -2.95
N THR A 339 25.24 11.77 -3.66
CA THR A 339 23.91 11.72 -3.04
C THR A 339 23.53 10.27 -2.78
N VAL A 340 23.18 9.96 -1.53
CA VAL A 340 22.63 8.70 -1.08
C VAL A 340 21.14 8.87 -0.86
N ASN A 341 20.31 8.21 -1.67
CA ASN A 341 18.88 8.13 -1.40
C ASN A 341 18.59 6.79 -0.74
N TYR A 342 17.86 6.78 0.37
CA TYR A 342 17.65 5.58 1.15
C TYR A 342 16.30 5.52 1.86
N SER A 343 15.86 4.33 2.20
CA SER A 343 14.72 4.05 3.08
C SER A 343 15.03 2.80 3.90
N PHE A 344 14.15 2.47 4.83
CA PHE A 344 14.22 1.27 5.66
C PHE A 344 12.93 0.48 5.60
N THR A 345 13.06 -0.84 5.60
CA THR A 345 12.01 -1.80 5.97
C THR A 345 12.33 -2.37 7.34
N TYR A 346 11.38 -2.41 8.27
CA TYR A 346 11.61 -2.92 9.62
C TYR A 346 10.45 -3.80 10.10
N GLN A 347 10.75 -4.76 10.97
CA GLN A 347 9.71 -5.56 11.63
C GLN A 347 9.40 -5.02 13.02
N LYS A 348 8.13 -4.77 13.33
CA LYS A 348 7.64 -4.41 14.67
C LYS A 348 6.45 -5.29 15.05
N GLY A 349 6.56 -6.03 16.15
CA GLY A 349 5.46 -6.89 16.63
C GLY A 349 5.07 -7.98 15.63
N GLY A 350 6.04 -8.54 14.89
CA GLY A 350 5.80 -9.56 13.86
C GLY A 350 5.41 -9.02 12.48
N LEU A 351 4.98 -7.77 12.38
CA LEU A 351 4.57 -7.12 11.12
C LEU A 351 5.71 -6.31 10.50
N GLN A 352 5.74 -6.24 9.17
CA GLN A 352 6.72 -5.47 8.40
C GLN A 352 6.17 -4.07 8.07
N TYR A 353 7.02 -3.06 8.13
CA TYR A 353 6.70 -1.66 7.84
C TYR A 353 7.82 -1.03 7.03
N ASP A 354 7.44 -0.14 6.12
CA ASP A 354 8.38 0.68 5.36
C ASP A 354 8.38 2.11 5.89
N THR A 355 9.55 2.73 5.82
CA THR A 355 9.73 4.16 6.05
C THR A 355 9.57 4.95 4.75
N GLY A 356 9.37 6.26 4.85
CA GLY A 356 9.50 7.14 3.69
C GLY A 356 10.95 7.19 3.18
N SER A 357 11.14 7.75 1.99
CA SER A 357 12.47 7.94 1.41
C SER A 357 13.18 9.16 2.01
N TYR A 358 14.48 9.00 2.23
CA TYR A 358 15.40 9.99 2.75
C TYR A 358 16.54 10.23 1.75
N SER A 359 17.23 11.36 1.88
CA SER A 359 18.39 11.70 1.06
C SER A 359 19.49 12.31 1.92
N TRP A 360 20.74 11.99 1.60
CA TRP A 360 21.93 12.47 2.30
C TRP A 360 23.06 12.67 1.29
N VAL A 361 23.86 13.73 1.44
CA VAL A 361 25.02 13.98 0.57
C VAL A 361 26.29 13.75 1.39
N HIS A 362 27.21 12.94 0.86
CA HIS A 362 28.49 12.68 1.51
C HIS A 362 29.32 13.98 1.53
N PRO A 363 29.75 14.44 2.72
CA PRO A 363 30.47 15.70 2.87
C PRO A 363 31.88 15.69 2.28
#